data_AF-A0A1E3X952-F1
#
_entry.id   AF-A0A1E3X952-F1
#
_cell.length_a   1.000
_cell.length_b   1.000
_cell.length_c   1.000
_cell.angle_alpha   90.00
_cell.angle_beta   90.00
_cell.angle_gamma   90.00
#
_symmetry.space_group_name_H-M   'P 1'
#
loop_
_entity.id
_entity.type
_entity.pdbx_description
1 polymer ?
#
loop_
_entity_poly.entity_id
_entity_poly.type
_entity_poly.pdbx_seq_one_letter_code
_entity_poly.pdbx_strand_id
1 'polypeptide(L)'
;MQDDKKGDERRIDERLDLSLEIALPSSNGKTINVSASGVFFEVTTDDIDSFSPGKTIPIEISTTTKISDLSERKIKLKGNGTIIRSKELGVTDHGIKLAVALKFKKSLDTVINVF
;
A
#
# COMPACT_ATOMS: atom_id res chain seq x y z
N MET A 1 -24.45 35.23 4.80
CA MET A 1 -23.00 34.94 4.87
C MET A 1 -22.84 33.86 5.92
N GLN A 2 -22.53 32.64 5.52
CA GLN A 2 -22.36 31.51 6.44
C GLN A 2 -21.02 30.89 6.08
N ASP A 3 -20.05 31.05 6.98
CA ASP A 3 -18.70 30.50 6.85
C ASP A 3 -18.78 28.97 7.00
N ASP A 4 -18.83 28.27 5.87
CA ASP A 4 -18.53 26.85 5.82
C ASP A 4 -17.04 26.67 6.08
N LYS A 5 -16.69 26.39 7.34
CA LYS A 5 -15.39 25.86 7.72
C LYS A 5 -15.16 24.57 6.92
N LYS A 6 -14.45 24.69 5.79
CA LYS A 6 -13.82 23.60 5.05
C LYS A 6 -13.04 22.78 6.08
N GLY A 7 -13.60 21.66 6.52
CA GLY A 7 -12.96 20.79 7.52
C GLY A 7 -11.56 20.48 7.03
N ASP A 8 -10.55 20.81 7.85
CA ASP A 8 -9.14 20.71 7.49
C ASP A 8 -8.88 19.38 6.79
N GLU A 9 -8.63 19.44 5.49
CA GLU A 9 -8.25 18.28 4.72
C GLU A 9 -6.86 17.85 5.20
N ARG A 10 -6.83 16.91 6.15
CA ARG A 10 -5.59 16.47 6.80
C ARG A 10 -4.69 15.66 5.86
N ARG A 11 -5.17 15.29 4.68
CA ARG A 11 -4.46 14.48 3.70
C ARG A 11 -3.82 15.39 2.67
N ILE A 12 -2.52 15.23 2.50
CA ILE A 12 -1.74 15.98 1.50
C ILE A 12 -1.92 15.36 0.12
N ASP A 13 -2.12 14.04 0.06
CA ASP A 13 -2.24 13.27 -1.18
C ASP A 13 -3.65 12.70 -1.35
N GLU A 14 -4.14 12.80 -2.59
CA GLU A 14 -5.29 12.05 -3.05
C GLU A 14 -5.02 10.54 -2.94
N ARG A 15 -6.06 9.77 -2.59
CA ARG A 15 -5.99 8.31 -2.52
C ARG A 15 -6.88 7.72 -3.60
N LEU A 16 -6.31 6.80 -4.37
CA LEU A 16 -7.04 6.02 -5.37
C LEU A 16 -7.41 4.67 -4.77
N ASP A 17 -8.69 4.33 -4.80
CA ASP A 17 -9.21 3.03 -4.39
C ASP A 17 -8.89 1.97 -5.46
N LEU A 18 -7.64 1.52 -5.48
CA LEU A 18 -7.11 0.54 -6.41
C LEU A 18 -6.74 -0.73 -5.66
N SER A 19 -7.23 -1.87 -6.16
CA SER A 19 -6.83 -3.19 -5.66
C SER A 19 -5.68 -3.75 -6.48
N LEU A 20 -4.48 -3.59 -5.94
CA LEU A 20 -3.21 -4.02 -6.52
C LEU A 20 -2.60 -5.10 -5.64
N GLU A 21 -1.86 -6.01 -6.26
CA GLU A 21 -1.06 -6.98 -5.50
C GLU A 21 0.11 -6.25 -4.84
N ILE A 22 0.31 -6.53 -3.55
CA ILE A 22 1.46 -6.05 -2.78
C ILE A 22 2.19 -7.25 -2.20
N ALA A 23 3.47 -7.37 -2.53
CA ALA A 23 4.38 -8.35 -1.95
C ALA A 23 5.15 -7.73 -0.78
N LEU A 24 5.31 -8.53 0.27
CA LEU A 24 5.94 -8.20 1.54
C LEU A 24 6.95 -9.32 1.86
N PRO A 25 7.92 -9.13 2.78
CA PRO A 25 8.97 -10.11 3.05
C PRO A 25 8.50 -11.55 3.28
N SER A 26 7.37 -11.71 3.98
CA SER A 26 6.86 -13.01 4.44
C SER A 26 5.43 -13.29 3.98
N SER A 27 4.83 -12.43 3.16
CA SER A 27 3.41 -12.51 2.84
C SER A 27 3.06 -11.71 1.59
N ASN A 28 1.89 -12.00 1.03
CA ASN A 28 1.29 -11.17 -0.01
C ASN A 28 -0.02 -10.58 0.51
N GLY A 29 -0.35 -9.39 0.01
CA GLY A 29 -1.56 -8.68 0.36
C GLY A 29 -2.22 -8.07 -0.87
N LYS A 30 -3.32 -7.35 -0.62
CA LYS A 30 -3.98 -6.53 -1.62
C LYS A 30 -4.20 -5.12 -1.09
N THR A 31 -3.88 -4.14 -1.92
CA THR A 31 -4.17 -2.75 -1.58
C THR A 31 -5.68 -2.54 -1.57
N ILE A 32 -6.15 -1.74 -0.61
CA ILE A 32 -7.48 -1.14 -0.61
C ILE A 32 -7.39 0.20 -1.35
N ASN A 33 -6.37 0.99 -1.00
CA ASN A 33 -6.08 2.23 -1.70
C ASN A 33 -4.60 2.63 -1.63
N VAL A 34 -4.20 3.43 -2.60
CA VAL A 34 -2.83 3.92 -2.80
C VAL A 34 -2.81 5.43 -2.96
N SER A 35 -1.69 6.04 -2.60
CA SER A 35 -1.40 7.46 -2.78
C SER A 35 0.09 7.64 -3.04
N ALA A 36 0.51 8.84 -3.44
CA ALA A 36 1.92 9.11 -3.69
C ALA A 36 2.82 8.90 -2.44
N SER A 37 2.27 9.09 -1.22
CA SER A 37 3.04 8.98 0.03
C SER A 37 2.78 7.72 0.85
N GLY A 38 1.86 6.85 0.44
CA GLY A 38 1.56 5.66 1.21
C GLY A 38 0.43 4.79 0.67
N VAL A 39 0.24 3.65 1.33
CA VAL A 39 -0.68 2.58 0.93
C VAL A 39 -1.46 2.08 2.12
N PHE A 40 -2.71 1.69 1.87
CA PHE A 40 -3.54 0.95 2.80
C PHE A 40 -3.87 -0.40 2.17
N PHE A 41 -3.60 -1.50 2.87
CA PHE A 41 -3.73 -2.84 2.32
C PHE A 41 -4.19 -3.86 3.35
N GLU A 42 -4.71 -4.98 2.87
CA GLU A 42 -5.01 -6.16 3.67
C GLU A 42 -3.95 -7.24 3.46
N VAL A 43 -3.62 -7.96 4.52
CA VAL A 43 -2.68 -9.09 4.51
C VAL A 43 -3.16 -10.14 5.50
N THR A 44 -2.92 -11.41 5.19
CA THR A 44 -3.07 -12.52 6.14
C THR A 44 -1.69 -12.95 6.60
N THR A 45 -1.48 -13.06 7.92
CA THR A 45 -0.18 -13.38 8.50
C THR A 45 -0.32 -14.11 9.83
N ASP A 46 0.67 -14.94 10.17
CA ASP A 46 0.85 -15.52 11.51
C ASP A 46 1.78 -14.68 12.39
N ASP A 47 2.44 -13.66 11.82
CA ASP A 47 3.37 -12.76 12.51
C ASP A 47 2.79 -11.33 12.53
N ILE A 48 1.85 -11.11 13.46
CA ILE A 48 1.23 -9.78 13.67
C ILE A 48 2.29 -8.75 14.06
N ASP A 49 3.31 -9.16 14.79
CA ASP A 49 4.35 -8.26 15.28
C ASP A 49 5.12 -7.64 14.12
N SER A 50 5.36 -8.36 13.02
CA SER A 50 5.92 -7.77 11.79
C SER A 50 5.12 -6.58 11.24
N PHE A 51 3.86 -6.46 11.63
CA PHE A 51 2.96 -5.37 11.25
C PHE A 51 2.65 -4.36 12.36
N SER A 52 3.44 -4.32 13.43
CA SER A 52 3.27 -3.31 14.50
C SER A 52 3.59 -1.89 14.01
N PRO A 53 2.89 -0.85 14.50
CA PRO A 53 3.23 0.54 14.23
C PRO A 53 4.70 0.88 14.53
N GLY A 54 5.31 1.70 13.69
CA GLY A 54 6.72 2.11 13.78
C GLY A 54 7.69 1.19 13.05
N LYS A 55 7.31 -0.06 12.73
CA LYS A 55 8.17 -0.94 11.93
C LYS A 55 8.29 -0.44 10.50
N THR A 56 9.50 -0.53 9.96
CA THR A 56 9.77 -0.25 8.55
C THR A 56 9.91 -1.57 7.82
N ILE A 57 9.14 -1.76 6.75
CA ILE A 57 9.19 -2.97 5.93
C ILE A 57 9.43 -2.60 4.47
N PRO A 58 10.15 -3.44 3.71
CA PRO A 58 10.18 -3.31 2.26
C PRO A 58 8.84 -3.77 1.68
N ILE A 59 8.46 -3.17 0.56
CA ILE A 59 7.23 -3.49 -0.17
C ILE A 59 7.52 -3.53 -1.68
N GLU A 60 6.71 -4.30 -2.40
CA GLU A 60 6.65 -4.29 -3.85
C GLU A 60 5.18 -4.27 -4.29
N ILE A 61 4.74 -3.24 -5.02
CA ILE A 61 3.38 -3.13 -5.55
C ILE A 61 3.43 -3.46 -7.04
N SER A 62 2.64 -4.45 -7.47
CA SER A 62 2.53 -4.81 -8.89
C SER A 62 1.37 -4.06 -9.53
N THR A 63 1.61 -3.43 -10.68
CA THR A 63 0.58 -2.71 -11.43
C THR A 63 0.83 -2.77 -12.93
N THR A 64 -0.14 -2.37 -13.74
CA THR A 64 0.01 -2.21 -15.19
C THR A 64 0.07 -0.73 -15.53
N THR A 65 0.91 -0.39 -16.51
CA THR A 65 0.94 0.95 -17.08
C THR A 65 0.89 0.86 -18.59
N LYS A 66 0.25 1.85 -19.21
CA LYS A 66 0.25 2.05 -20.65
C LYS A 66 1.24 3.17 -20.97
N ILE A 67 2.37 2.80 -21.58
CA ILE A 67 3.36 3.78 -22.05
C ILE A 67 3.00 4.13 -23.49
N SER A 68 2.23 5.21 -23.69
CA SER A 68 1.80 5.71 -25.00
C SER A 68 1.19 4.63 -25.92
N ASP A 69 1.63 4.55 -27.18
CA ASP A 69 1.12 3.62 -28.21
C ASP A 69 1.58 2.16 -28.01
N LEU A 70 2.31 1.86 -26.93
CA LEU A 70 2.74 0.51 -26.62
C LEU A 70 1.65 -0.27 -25.89
N SER A 71 1.77 -1.60 -25.97
CA SER A 71 0.99 -2.54 -25.18
C SER A 71 1.15 -2.29 -23.68
N GLU A 72 0.10 -2.61 -22.92
CA GLU A 72 0.15 -2.57 -21.45
C GLU A 72 1.32 -3.40 -20.92
N ARG A 73 2.11 -2.81 -20.03
CA ARG A 73 3.24 -3.49 -19.39
C ARG A 73 3.01 -3.60 -17.90
N LYS A 74 3.30 -4.78 -17.36
CA LYS A 74 3.40 -5.00 -15.92
C LYS A 74 4.67 -4.33 -15.41
N ILE A 75 4.51 -3.46 -14.41
CA ILE A 75 5.60 -2.82 -13.68
C ILE A 75 5.51 -3.16 -12.20
N LYS A 76 6.64 -3.06 -11.52
CA LYS A 76 6.73 -3.25 -10.08
C LYS A 76 7.25 -1.97 -9.44
N LEU A 77 6.55 -1.48 -8.43
CA LEU A 77 6.96 -0.33 -7.63
C LEU A 77 7.57 -0.84 -6.33
N LYS A 78 8.87 -0.65 -6.13
CA LYS A 78 9.61 -1.14 -4.96
C LYS A 78 9.98 -0.02 -4.02
N GLY A 79 9.98 -0.31 -2.73
CA GLY A 79 10.51 0.64 -1.76
C GLY A 79 10.36 0.18 -0.34
N ASN A 80 10.47 1.13 0.59
CA ASN A 80 10.30 0.89 2.01
C ASN A 80 9.26 1.86 2.57
N GLY A 81 8.53 1.41 3.57
CA GLY A 81 7.68 2.32 4.34
C GLY A 81 7.50 1.89 5.78
N THR A 82 7.03 2.85 6.57
CA THR A 82 6.79 2.70 8.00
C THR A 82 5.31 2.48 8.24
N ILE A 83 5.01 1.46 9.01
CA ILE A 83 3.65 1.17 9.43
C ILE A 83 3.20 2.25 10.40
N ILE A 84 2.13 2.95 10.04
CA ILE A 84 1.53 4.00 10.86
C ILE A 84 0.42 3.42 11.73
N ARG A 85 -0.27 2.40 11.21
CA ARG A 85 -1.36 1.72 11.89
C ARG A 85 -1.56 0.33 11.33
N SER A 86 -1.91 -0.61 12.20
CA SER A 86 -2.48 -1.91 11.84
C SER A 86 -3.76 -2.14 12.64
N LYS A 87 -4.66 -2.96 12.10
CA LYS A 87 -5.91 -3.37 12.74
C LYS A 87 -6.23 -4.80 12.36
N GLU A 88 -6.51 -5.64 13.34
CA GLU A 88 -7.05 -6.98 13.11
C GLU A 88 -8.48 -6.90 12.57
N LEU A 89 -8.73 -7.67 11.51
CA LEU A 89 -10.04 -7.81 10.88
C LEU A 89 -10.71 -9.13 11.25
N GLY A 90 -9.94 -10.15 11.62
CA GLY A 90 -10.44 -11.46 12.03
C GLY A 90 -9.40 -12.56 11.86
N VAL A 91 -9.74 -13.75 12.35
CA VAL A 91 -8.93 -14.98 12.18
C VAL A 91 -9.45 -15.75 10.97
N THR A 92 -8.55 -16.32 10.19
CA THR A 92 -8.83 -17.20 9.06
C THR A 92 -8.13 -18.53 9.26
N ASP A 93 -8.45 -19.54 8.46
CA ASP A 93 -7.76 -20.84 8.48
C ASP A 93 -6.26 -20.75 8.10
N HIS A 94 -5.82 -19.60 7.58
CA HIS A 94 -4.47 -19.32 7.10
C HIS A 94 -3.74 -18.22 7.89
N GLY A 95 -4.26 -17.86 9.07
CA GLY A 95 -3.68 -16.84 9.93
C GLY A 95 -4.60 -15.66 10.19
N ILE A 96 -4.05 -14.57 10.73
CA ILE A 96 -4.79 -13.39 11.14
C ILE A 96 -4.83 -12.37 10.00
N LYS A 97 -6.03 -11.94 9.64
CA LYS A 97 -6.24 -10.91 8.63
C LYS A 97 -6.07 -9.53 9.25
N LEU A 98 -5.15 -8.75 8.70
CA LEU A 98 -4.85 -7.38 9.12
C LEU A 98 -5.19 -6.38 8.03
N ALA A 99 -5.65 -5.20 8.43
CA ALA A 99 -5.62 -3.97 7.63
C ALA A 99 -4.46 -3.10 8.08
N VAL A 100 -3.59 -2.69 7.16
CA VAL A 100 -2.33 -2.01 7.45
C VAL A 100 -2.21 -0.72 6.66
N ALA A 101 -1.96 0.39 7.36
CA ALA A 101 -1.64 1.68 6.77
C ALA A 101 -0.14 1.93 6.88
N LEU A 102 0.51 2.09 5.73
CA LEU A 102 1.95 2.24 5.60
C LEU A 102 2.28 3.52 4.85
N LYS A 103 3.17 4.34 5.43
CA LYS A 103 3.70 5.57 4.82
C LYS A 103 5.04 5.26 4.17
N PHE A 104 5.23 5.63 2.92
CA PHE A 104 6.51 5.45 2.23
C PHE A 104 7.58 6.34 2.87
N LYS A 105 8.79 5.82 3.01
CA LYS A 105 9.94 6.61 3.50
C LYS A 105 10.51 7.54 2.44
N LYS A 106 10.43 7.11 1.18
CA LYS A 106 10.87 7.82 -0.04
C LYS A 106 9.95 7.41 -1.18
N SER A 107 10.08 8.05 -2.34
CA SER A 107 9.44 7.60 -3.58
C SER A 107 9.78 6.14 -3.87
N LEU A 108 8.83 5.42 -4.46
CA LEU A 108 9.04 4.05 -4.91
C LEU A 108 9.84 4.03 -6.21
N ASP A 109 10.73 3.05 -6.34
CA ASP A 109 11.50 2.78 -7.55
C ASP A 109 10.66 1.96 -8.53
N THR A 110 10.60 2.39 -9.78
CA THR A 110 9.93 1.64 -10.85
C THR A 110 10.86 0.61 -11.44
N VAL A 111 10.50 -0.66 -11.36
CA VAL A 111 11.17 -1.76 -12.03
C VAL A 111 10.33 -2.20 -13.22
N ILE A 112 10.92 -2.06 -14.42
CA ILE A 112 10.33 -2.52 -15.68
C ILE A 112 11.02 -3.83 -16.05
N ASN A 113 10.25 -4.91 -16.15
CA ASN A 113 10.77 -6.14 -16.76
C ASN A 113 10.78 -5.94 -18.27
N VAL A 114 11.98 -5.72 -18.84
CA VAL A 114 12.18 -5.72 -20.29
C VAL A 114 12.41 -7.18 -20.70
N PHE A 115 11.47 -7.74 -21.46
CA PHE A 115 11.64 -8.99 -22.19
C PHE A 115 12.08 -8.69 -23.62
#